data_AF-A0A0D8Y091-F1
#
_entry.id   AF-A0A0D8Y091-F1
#
_cell.length_a   1.000
_cell.length_b   1.000
_cell.length_c   1.000
_cell.angle_alpha   90.00
_cell.angle_beta   90.00
_cell.angle_gamma   90.00
#
_symmetry.space_group_name_H-M   'P 1'
#
loop_
_entity.id
_entity.type
_entity.pdbx_description
1 polymer ?
#
loop_
_entity_poly.entity_id
_entity_poly.type
_entity_poly.pdbx_seq_one_letter_code
_entity_poly.pdbx_strand_id
1 'polypeptide(L)'
;MGIRCTCQHGPLECEKNSLQSCVISYFPETDTHLEIVNCIQGASEFDESVQKCLVEHKPPLRVPSDRLVRCALSDGGRSLMGYHGVVQHYRASRLQWVPWIVINGVRDNEAERDLKRVLCTRYLKPRPSICEAYPIDPTEPI
;
A
#
# COMPACT_ATOMS: atom_id res chain seq x y z
N MET A 1 21.90 -14.14 -10.62
CA MET A 1 21.72 -12.77 -11.15
C MET A 1 20.43 -12.25 -10.53
N GLY A 2 20.51 -11.27 -9.63
CA GLY A 2 19.38 -10.82 -8.80
C GLY A 2 18.82 -9.47 -9.24
N ILE A 3 17.57 -9.19 -8.87
CA ILE A 3 16.94 -7.87 -9.09
C ILE A 3 17.51 -6.88 -8.09
N ARG A 4 17.91 -5.68 -8.57
CA ARG A 4 18.32 -4.55 -7.71
C ARG A 4 17.23 -3.49 -7.73
N CYS A 5 16.77 -3.11 -6.56
CA CYS A 5 15.79 -2.04 -6.40
C CYS A 5 16.43 -0.83 -5.71
N THR A 6 15.98 0.36 -6.09
CA THR A 6 16.43 1.63 -5.52
C THR A 6 15.19 2.41 -5.12
N CYS A 7 15.18 2.98 -3.91
CA CYS A 7 14.03 3.67 -3.34
C CYS A 7 14.42 5.11 -2.97
N GLN A 8 13.45 6.02 -2.96
CA GLN A 8 13.67 7.46 -2.83
C GLN A 8 14.20 7.86 -1.45
N HIS A 9 13.82 7.11 -0.41
CA HIS A 9 14.28 7.29 0.98
C HIS A 9 15.38 6.29 1.35
N GLY A 10 16.07 5.70 0.36
CA GLY A 10 17.22 4.83 0.58
C GLY A 10 16.87 3.36 0.88
N PRO A 11 17.86 2.56 1.35
CA PRO A 11 17.71 1.11 1.48
C PRO A 11 16.63 0.65 2.46
N LEU A 12 16.41 1.40 3.54
CA LEU A 12 15.45 1.05 4.59
C LEU A 12 14.00 1.07 4.06
N GLU A 13 13.69 2.03 3.18
CA GLU A 13 12.41 2.04 2.44
C GLU A 13 12.28 0.81 1.54
N CYS A 14 13.36 0.40 0.85
CA CYS A 14 13.33 -0.81 0.04
C CYS A 14 13.11 -2.08 0.86
N GLU A 15 13.72 -2.19 2.04
CA GLU A 15 13.52 -3.34 2.93
C GLU A 15 12.08 -3.43 3.42
N LYS A 16 11.49 -2.30 3.82
CA LYS A 16 10.07 -2.22 4.20
C LYS A 16 9.14 -2.51 3.03
N ASN A 17 9.42 -1.99 1.83
CA ASN A 17 8.63 -2.27 0.63
C ASN A 17 8.71 -3.76 0.24
N SER A 18 9.87 -4.39 0.43
CA SER A 18 10.04 -5.84 0.26
C SER A 18 9.20 -6.62 1.28
N LEU A 19 9.18 -6.20 2.54
CA LEU A 19 8.33 -6.80 3.58
C LEU A 19 6.84 -6.68 3.24
N GLN A 20 6.38 -5.49 2.85
CA GLN A 20 5.00 -5.26 2.40
C GLN A 20 4.65 -6.15 1.20
N SER A 21 5.56 -6.27 0.22
CA SER A 21 5.38 -7.13 -0.96
C SER A 21 5.24 -8.61 -0.57
N CYS A 22 6.03 -9.09 0.40
CA CYS A 22 5.91 -10.44 0.95
C CYS A 22 4.57 -10.62 1.67
N VAL A 23 4.14 -9.67 2.50
CA VAL A 23 2.83 -9.72 3.18
C VAL A 23 1.70 -9.84 2.15
N ILE A 24 1.69 -9.01 1.11
CA ILE A 24 0.68 -9.07 0.02
C ILE A 24 0.72 -10.44 -0.68
N SER A 25 1.91 -10.99 -0.92
CA SER A 25 2.06 -12.29 -1.58
C SER A 25 1.56 -13.48 -0.73
N TYR A 26 1.71 -13.43 0.60
CA TYR A 26 1.28 -14.50 1.51
C TYR A 26 -0.19 -14.36 1.93
N PHE A 27 -0.75 -13.15 1.88
CA PHE A 27 -2.11 -12.82 2.29
C PHE A 27 -2.83 -12.11 1.14
N PRO A 28 -3.33 -12.84 0.12
CA PRO A 28 -3.96 -12.22 -1.04
C PRO A 28 -5.27 -11.50 -0.71
N GLU A 29 -5.89 -11.79 0.43
CA GLU A 29 -7.10 -11.11 0.89
C GLU A 29 -6.79 -9.69 1.34
N THR A 30 -7.42 -8.73 0.66
CA THR A 30 -7.20 -7.28 0.85
C THR A 30 -7.31 -6.84 2.30
N ASP A 31 -8.39 -7.22 3.00
CA ASP A 31 -8.59 -6.81 4.39
C ASP A 31 -7.47 -7.30 5.31
N THR A 32 -6.94 -8.50 5.06
CA THR A 32 -5.85 -9.07 5.86
C THR A 32 -4.53 -8.38 5.61
N HIS A 33 -4.10 -8.22 4.34
CA HIS A 33 -2.80 -7.60 4.09
C HIS A 33 -2.82 -6.10 4.33
N LEU A 34 -3.93 -5.40 4.09
CA LEU A 34 -3.98 -3.94 4.28
C LEU A 34 -3.76 -3.55 5.75
N GLU A 35 -4.30 -4.32 6.70
CA GLU A 35 -4.07 -4.07 8.12
C GLU A 35 -2.58 -4.15 8.47
N ILE A 36 -1.91 -5.20 8.01
CA ILE A 36 -0.48 -5.45 8.26
C ILE A 36 0.38 -4.41 7.54
N VAL A 37 0.10 -4.15 6.26
CA VAL A 37 0.81 -3.15 5.44
C VAL A 37 0.67 -1.76 6.05
N ASN A 38 -0.53 -1.39 6.54
CA ASN A 38 -0.75 -0.10 7.20
C ASN A 38 0.09 0.02 8.49
N CYS A 39 0.19 -1.04 9.29
CA CYS A 39 1.09 -1.03 10.44
C CYS A 39 2.55 -0.83 10.00
N ILE A 40 3.04 -1.61 9.02
CA ILE A 40 4.41 -1.51 8.51
C ILE A 40 4.68 -0.11 7.96
N GLN A 41 3.70 0.51 7.29
CA GLN A 41 3.82 1.86 6.76
C GLN A 41 4.09 2.89 7.86
N GLY A 42 3.48 2.73 9.04
CA GLY A 42 3.63 3.62 10.19
C GLY A 42 4.91 3.44 11.02
N ALA A 43 5.64 2.33 10.86
CA ALA A 43 6.94 2.11 11.52
C ALA A 43 8.05 2.92 10.84
N SER A 44 9.11 3.28 11.55
CA SER A 44 10.27 3.97 10.96
C SER A 44 11.18 3.00 10.21
N GLU A 45 11.49 1.87 10.83
CA GLU A 45 12.53 0.94 10.36
C GLU A 45 12.02 -0.49 10.12
N PHE A 46 12.83 -1.31 9.45
CA PHE A 46 12.50 -2.71 9.17
C PHE A 46 12.30 -3.52 10.45
N ASP A 47 13.26 -3.49 11.38
CA ASP A 47 13.19 -4.27 12.62
C ASP A 47 12.02 -3.83 13.50
N GLU A 48 11.74 -2.53 13.53
CA GLU A 48 10.55 -2.00 14.20
C GLU A 48 9.27 -2.51 13.55
N SER A 49 9.22 -2.55 12.21
CA SER A 49 8.08 -3.11 11.47
C SER A 49 7.84 -4.58 11.84
N VAL A 50 8.91 -5.38 11.95
CA VAL A 50 8.81 -6.80 12.34
C VAL A 50 8.28 -6.92 13.76
N GLN A 51 8.89 -6.21 14.71
CA GLN A 51 8.53 -6.29 16.12
C GLN A 51 7.10 -5.79 16.36
N LYS A 52 6.77 -4.57 15.92
CA LYS A 52 5.45 -3.98 16.18
C LYS A 52 4.35 -4.68 15.40
N CYS A 53 4.57 -4.95 14.12
CA CYS A 53 3.46 -5.34 13.22
C CYS A 53 3.30 -6.85 13.06
N LEU A 54 4.35 -7.64 13.24
CA LEU A 54 4.27 -9.10 13.08
C LEU A 54 4.29 -9.84 14.42
N VAL A 55 4.85 -9.25 15.48
CA VAL A 55 4.98 -9.87 16.81
C VAL A 55 3.97 -9.29 17.79
N GLU A 56 3.97 -7.96 18.00
CA GLU A 56 3.14 -7.32 19.03
C GLU A 56 1.67 -7.15 18.61
N HIS A 57 1.44 -6.67 17.38
CA HIS A 57 0.10 -6.49 16.82
C HIS A 57 -0.67 -7.81 16.66
N LYS A 58 0.05 -8.95 16.62
CA LYS A 58 -0.50 -10.30 16.45
C LYS A 58 -1.62 -10.37 15.39
N PRO A 59 -1.37 -9.89 14.15
CA PRO A 59 -2.36 -10.05 13.10
C PRO A 59 -2.67 -11.54 12.87
N PRO A 60 -3.80 -11.90 12.24
CA PRO A 60 -4.20 -13.28 12.00
C PRO A 60 -3.31 -13.95 10.93
N LEU A 61 -2.02 -14.10 11.25
CA LEU A 61 -1.02 -14.67 10.37
C LEU A 61 -1.26 -16.17 10.23
N ARG A 62 -1.48 -16.61 9.00
CA ARG A 62 -1.52 -18.02 8.61
C ARG A 62 -0.13 -18.63 8.41
N VAL A 63 0.92 -17.79 8.44
CA VAL A 63 2.33 -18.20 8.36
C VAL A 63 3.14 -17.57 9.48
N PRO A 64 4.20 -18.25 9.95
CA PRO A 64 5.11 -17.69 10.96
C PRO A 64 5.77 -16.37 10.50
N SER A 65 5.98 -15.42 11.42
CA SER A 65 6.57 -14.11 11.13
C SER A 65 7.99 -14.21 10.56
N ASP A 66 8.79 -15.17 11.02
CA ASP A 66 10.13 -15.47 10.51
C ASP A 66 10.12 -15.87 9.03
N ARG A 67 9.02 -16.45 8.52
CA ARG A 67 8.86 -16.73 7.09
C ARG A 67 8.71 -15.44 6.27
N LEU A 68 7.97 -14.45 6.79
CA LEU A 68 7.82 -13.14 6.15
C LEU A 68 9.15 -12.37 6.15
N VAL A 69 9.88 -12.40 7.27
CA VAL A 69 11.21 -11.78 7.38
C VAL A 69 12.20 -12.41 6.40
N ARG A 70 12.26 -13.75 6.33
CA ARG A 70 13.11 -14.44 5.35
C ARG A 70 12.73 -14.10 3.92
N CYS A 71 11.42 -13.99 3.62
CA CYS A 71 10.97 -13.56 2.31
C CYS A 71 11.51 -12.16 1.98
N ALA A 72 11.33 -11.19 2.88
CA ALA A 72 11.70 -9.80 2.66
C ALA A 72 13.21 -9.61 2.39
N LEU A 73 14.06 -10.41 3.05
CA LEU A 73 15.52 -10.35 2.89
C LEU A 73 16.05 -11.17 1.69
N SER A 74 15.21 -11.99 1.07
CA SER A 74 15.59 -12.88 -0.02
C SER A 74 15.52 -12.22 -1.41
N ASP A 75 16.09 -12.89 -2.42
CA ASP A 75 15.84 -12.55 -3.84
C ASP A 75 14.36 -12.66 -4.21
N GLY A 76 13.59 -13.51 -3.53
CA GLY A 76 12.15 -13.62 -3.72
C GLY A 76 11.42 -12.33 -3.34
N GLY A 77 11.72 -11.76 -2.17
CA GLY A 77 11.17 -10.46 -1.73
C GLY A 77 11.52 -9.33 -2.69
N ARG A 78 12.79 -9.27 -3.12
CA ARG A 78 13.24 -8.30 -4.15
C ARG A 78 12.50 -8.48 -5.48
N SER A 79 12.20 -9.72 -5.88
CA SER A 79 11.47 -10.00 -7.11
C SER A 79 10.00 -9.58 -7.01
N LEU A 80 9.35 -9.83 -5.88
CA LEU A 80 7.99 -9.34 -5.60
C LEU A 80 7.94 -7.82 -5.63
N MET A 81 8.89 -7.15 -4.99
CA MET A 81 8.98 -5.69 -5.02
C MET A 81 9.24 -5.15 -6.43
N GLY A 82 10.13 -5.81 -7.19
CA GLY A 82 10.39 -5.49 -8.59
C GLY A 82 9.14 -5.62 -9.47
N TYR A 83 8.32 -6.65 -9.24
CA TYR A 83 7.03 -6.81 -9.92
C TYR A 83 6.09 -5.63 -9.63
N HIS A 84 5.98 -5.18 -8.37
CA HIS A 84 5.19 -3.99 -8.04
C HIS A 84 5.73 -2.72 -8.69
N GLY A 85 7.06 -2.59 -8.85
CA GLY A 85 7.68 -1.52 -9.63
C GLY A 85 7.27 -1.53 -11.11
N VAL A 86 7.20 -2.72 -11.73
CA VAL A 86 6.71 -2.86 -13.12
C VAL A 86 5.23 -2.48 -13.23
N VAL A 87 4.39 -2.93 -12.29
CA VAL A 87 2.97 -2.56 -12.24
C VAL A 87 2.80 -1.05 -12.07
N GLN A 88 3.57 -0.44 -11.16
CA GLN A 88 3.58 1.01 -10.97
C GLN A 88 3.99 1.73 -12.25
N HIS A 89 5.04 1.29 -12.93
CA HIS A 89 5.49 1.92 -14.18
C HIS A 89 4.44 1.81 -15.29
N TYR A 90 3.72 0.69 -15.38
CA TYR A 90 2.63 0.52 -16.33
C TYR A 90 1.44 1.46 -16.04
N ARG A 91 1.10 1.67 -14.76
CA ARG A 91 -0.05 2.52 -14.35
C ARG A 91 0.29 4.01 -14.27
N ALA A 92 1.54 4.34 -13.98
CA ALA A 92 2.05 5.68 -13.73
C ALA A 92 3.48 5.79 -14.27
N SER A 93 3.63 5.75 -15.60
CA SER A 93 4.95 5.71 -16.27
C SER A 93 5.85 6.90 -15.96
N ARG A 94 5.26 8.04 -15.56
CA ARG A 94 5.93 9.24 -15.07
C ARG A 94 5.47 9.58 -13.66
N LEU A 95 5.78 8.71 -12.71
CA LEU A 95 5.53 8.99 -11.29
C LEU A 95 6.35 10.22 -10.88
N GLN A 96 5.68 11.30 -10.50
CA GLN A 96 6.29 12.55 -10.02
C GLN A 96 6.07 12.74 -8.51
N TRP A 97 5.07 12.04 -7.96
CA TRP A 97 4.58 12.23 -6.60
C TRP A 97 3.88 10.96 -6.11
N VAL A 98 3.89 10.75 -4.80
CA VAL A 98 3.08 9.75 -4.10
C VAL A 98 2.32 10.40 -2.93
N PRO A 99 1.10 9.95 -2.58
CA PRO A 99 0.38 8.81 -3.16
C PRO A 99 -0.12 9.09 -4.60
N TRP A 100 -0.33 8.03 -5.38
CA TRP A 100 -0.91 8.09 -6.74
C TRP A 100 -2.18 7.26 -6.77
N ILE A 101 -3.35 7.90 -6.64
CA ILE A 101 -4.62 7.19 -6.49
C ILE A 101 -5.33 7.08 -7.84
N VAL A 102 -5.68 5.84 -8.20
CA VAL A 102 -6.42 5.50 -9.41
C VAL A 102 -7.75 4.87 -9.02
N ILE A 103 -8.85 5.48 -9.45
CA ILE A 103 -10.21 4.99 -9.23
C ILE A 103 -10.82 4.72 -10.60
N ASN A 104 -11.36 3.50 -10.82
CA ASN A 104 -11.90 3.07 -12.11
C ASN A 104 -10.96 3.27 -13.32
N GLY A 105 -9.65 3.15 -13.09
CA GLY A 105 -8.63 3.27 -14.14
C GLY A 105 -8.18 4.70 -14.44
N VAL A 106 -8.76 5.72 -13.80
CA VAL A 106 -8.39 7.13 -13.97
C VAL A 106 -7.73 7.64 -12.69
N ARG A 107 -6.63 8.41 -12.82
CA ARG A 107 -5.98 9.05 -11.67
C ARG A 107 -6.87 10.18 -11.15
N ASP A 108 -7.07 10.22 -9.83
CA ASP A 108 -7.81 11.29 -9.16
C ASP A 108 -6.87 12.02 -8.18
N ASN A 109 -6.46 13.25 -8.54
CA ASN A 109 -5.53 14.04 -7.74
C ASN A 109 -6.15 14.54 -6.44
N GLU A 110 -7.47 14.69 -6.38
CA GLU A 110 -8.14 15.12 -5.15
C GLU A 110 -8.26 13.98 -4.15
N ALA A 111 -8.40 12.75 -4.65
CA ALA A 111 -8.39 11.55 -3.81
C ALA A 111 -7.06 11.39 -3.07
N GLU A 112 -5.95 11.84 -3.66
CA GLU A 112 -4.61 11.86 -3.02
C GLU A 112 -4.56 12.75 -1.75
N ARG A 113 -5.50 13.69 -1.61
CA ARG A 113 -5.62 14.59 -0.45
C ARG A 113 -6.76 14.19 0.49
N ASP A 114 -7.91 13.82 -0.07
CA ASP A 114 -9.09 13.40 0.69
C ASP A 114 -9.88 12.33 -0.06
N LEU A 115 -9.41 11.09 0.06
CA LEU A 115 -10.04 9.92 -0.55
C LEU A 115 -11.49 9.75 -0.11
N LYS A 116 -11.80 9.97 1.18
CA LYS A 116 -13.15 9.75 1.72
C LYS A 116 -14.14 10.71 1.10
N ARG A 117 -13.82 12.01 1.06
CA ARG A 117 -14.66 13.02 0.42
C ARG A 117 -14.90 12.67 -1.04
N VAL A 118 -13.84 12.40 -1.80
CA VAL A 118 -13.93 12.09 -3.24
C VAL A 118 -14.78 10.84 -3.51
N LEU A 119 -14.58 9.76 -2.73
CA LEU A 119 -15.42 8.58 -2.84
C LEU A 119 -16.90 8.91 -2.56
N CYS A 120 -17.17 9.67 -1.51
CA CYS A 120 -18.52 10.03 -1.11
C CYS A 120 -19.24 10.96 -2.10
N THR A 121 -18.54 11.90 -2.72
CA THR A 121 -19.13 12.89 -3.62
C THR A 121 -19.24 12.38 -5.05
N ARG A 122 -18.26 11.60 -5.54
CA ARG A 122 -18.16 11.20 -6.95
C ARG A 122 -18.47 9.73 -7.21
N TYR A 123 -17.89 8.79 -6.44
CA TYR A 123 -17.81 7.39 -6.85
C TYR A 123 -18.80 6.43 -6.18
N LEU A 124 -19.15 6.63 -4.91
CA LEU A 124 -20.00 5.69 -4.16
C LEU A 124 -21.48 5.91 -4.49
N LYS A 125 -22.08 4.92 -5.17
CA LYS A 125 -23.51 4.88 -5.54
C LYS A 125 -24.06 3.46 -5.24
N PRO A 126 -25.11 3.30 -4.40
CA PRO A 126 -25.79 4.33 -3.63
C PRO A 126 -24.86 4.96 -2.58
N ARG A 127 -25.11 6.23 -2.24
CA ARG A 127 -24.28 6.98 -1.30
C ARG A 127 -24.52 6.46 0.14
N PRO A 128 -23.51 5.92 0.84
CA PRO A 128 -23.67 5.45 2.21
C PRO A 128 -23.96 6.58 3.21
N SER A 129 -24.59 6.27 4.34
CA SER A 129 -24.93 7.27 5.38
C SER A 129 -23.70 7.97 5.96
N ILE A 130 -22.55 7.29 6.07
CA ILE A 130 -21.29 7.92 6.51
C ILE A 130 -20.89 9.11 5.62
N CYS A 131 -21.37 9.15 4.37
CA CYS A 131 -21.11 10.24 3.46
C CYS A 131 -21.92 11.49 3.76
N GLU A 132 -22.90 11.48 4.67
CA GLU A 132 -23.67 12.69 5.05
C GLU A 132 -22.76 13.84 5.54
N ALA A 133 -21.60 13.51 6.13
CA ALA A 133 -20.58 14.48 6.54
C ALA A 133 -19.86 15.19 5.37
N TYR A 134 -20.05 14.75 4.12
CA TYR A 134 -19.37 15.26 2.92
C TYR A 134 -20.36 15.83 1.90
N PRO A 135 -20.95 17.01 2.13
CA PRO A 135 -21.95 17.58 1.23
C PRO A 135 -21.40 17.71 -0.21
N ILE A 136 -22.26 17.47 -1.20
CA ILE A 136 -21.89 17.69 -2.61
C ILE A 136 -21.94 19.19 -2.85
N ASP A 137 -20.81 19.77 -3.25
CA ASP A 137 -20.79 21.13 -3.79
C ASP A 137 -21.24 21.07 -5.26
N PRO A 138 -22.36 21.70 -5.63
CA PRO A 138 -22.84 21.70 -7.02
C PRO A 138 -21.93 22.47 -7.99
N THR A 139 -20.94 23.21 -7.48
CA THR A 139 -19.97 23.96 -8.29
C THR A 139 -18.68 23.17 -8.56
N GLU A 140 -18.43 22.05 -7.87
CA GLU A 140 -17.29 21.19 -8.16
C GLU A 140 -17.56 20.30 -9.38
N PRO A 141 -16.59 20.19 -10.30
CA PRO A 141 -16.71 19.26 -11.43
C PRO A 141 -16.80 17.81 -10.92
N ILE A 142 -17.67 17.04 -11.58
CA ILE A 142 -17.87 15.60 -11.37
C ILE A 142 -16.73 14.83 -12.03
#